data_AF-A0A659UCY5-F1
#
_entry.id   AF-A0A659UCY5-F1
#
_cell.length_a   1.000
_cell.length_b   1.000
_cell.length_c   1.000
_cell.angle_alpha   90.00
_cell.angle_beta   90.00
_cell.angle_gamma   90.00
#
_symmetry.space_group_name_H-M   'P 1'
#
loop_
_entity.id
_entity.type
_entity.pdbx_description
1 polymer ?
#
loop_
_entity_poly.entity_id
_entity_poly.type
_entity_poly.pdbx_seq_one_letter_code
_entity_poly.pdbx_strand_id
1 'polypeptide(L)'
;PDLAREIGGGDPARLLKFPLINDSDASGWRAWFAAQDVDYRPRPQDRRFEDYNLVLDAAAHGLGIALARPPLTEHQIESGRLVAVDDRTTLNPVSYWLDRPVGRPRAAATDLARRIA
;
A
#
# COMPACT_ATOMS: atom_id res chain seq x y z
N PRO A 1 8.48 12.45 -6.51
CA PRO A 1 8.87 12.48 -7.95
C PRO A 1 10.37 12.18 -8.18
N ASP A 2 11.25 12.80 -7.40
CA ASP A 2 12.70 12.68 -7.62
C ASP A 2 13.22 11.29 -7.26
N LEU A 3 12.80 10.76 -6.10
CA LEU A 3 13.09 9.39 -5.69
C LEU A 3 12.60 8.36 -6.72
N ALA A 4 11.43 8.59 -7.34
CA ALA A 4 10.89 7.69 -8.37
C ALA A 4 11.81 7.62 -9.62
N ARG A 5 12.45 8.73 -9.99
CA ARG A 5 13.40 8.76 -11.11
C ARG A 5 14.68 8.00 -10.80
N GLU A 6 15.17 8.09 -9.56
CA GLU A 6 16.35 7.34 -9.10
C GLU A 6 16.10 5.84 -9.03
N ILE A 7 14.89 5.45 -8.60
CA ILE A 7 14.46 4.06 -8.47
C ILE A 7 14.45 3.31 -9.82
N GLY A 8 14.09 4.00 -10.90
CA GLY A 8 14.07 3.45 -12.26
C GLY A 8 13.10 2.27 -12.45
N GLY A 9 13.31 1.47 -13.50
CA GLY A 9 12.54 0.25 -13.80
C GLY A 9 13.39 -1.01 -13.81
N GLY A 10 12.75 -2.18 -13.96
CA GLY A 10 13.43 -3.49 -14.06
C GLY A 10 13.11 -4.43 -12.89
N ASP A 11 14.07 -5.27 -12.52
CA ASP A 11 13.97 -6.30 -11.47
C ASP A 11 13.33 -5.76 -10.17
N PRO A 12 12.27 -6.40 -9.62
CA PRO A 12 11.64 -5.99 -8.36
C PRO A 12 12.63 -5.85 -7.20
N ALA A 13 13.69 -6.66 -7.15
CA ALA A 13 14.70 -6.59 -6.11
C ALA A 13 15.44 -5.24 -6.08
N ARG A 14 15.37 -4.41 -7.13
CA ARG A 14 15.93 -3.05 -7.12
C ARG A 14 15.30 -2.17 -6.04
N LEU A 15 14.02 -2.37 -5.71
CA LEU A 15 13.30 -1.60 -4.68
C LEU A 15 13.92 -1.80 -3.29
N LEU A 16 14.58 -2.94 -3.08
CA LEU A 16 15.33 -3.24 -1.87
C LEU A 16 16.50 -2.26 -1.66
N LYS A 17 16.96 -1.51 -2.66
CA LYS A 17 18.02 -0.50 -2.43
C LYS A 17 17.52 0.72 -1.66
N PHE A 18 16.20 0.88 -1.53
CA PHE A 18 15.57 2.05 -0.93
C PHE A 18 14.84 1.67 0.36
N PRO A 19 14.53 2.66 1.22
CA PRO A 19 13.69 2.44 2.36
C PRO A 19 12.28 2.01 1.96
N LEU A 20 11.81 0.89 2.51
CA LEU A 20 10.42 0.49 2.39
C LEU A 20 9.64 0.97 3.59
N ILE A 21 8.48 1.57 3.34
CA ILE A 21 7.58 2.07 4.37
C ILE A 21 6.51 1.01 4.58
N ASN A 22 6.44 0.51 5.81
CA ASN A 22 5.52 -0.52 6.27
C ASN A 22 4.36 0.12 7.03
N ASP A 23 3.16 -0.44 6.84
CA ASP A 23 1.96 -0.09 7.60
C ASP A 23 1.71 -1.15 8.67
N SER A 24 1.91 -0.79 9.95
CA SER A 24 1.90 -1.62 11.16
C SER A 24 2.86 -2.81 11.20
N ASP A 25 3.01 -3.57 10.11
CA ASP A 25 3.93 -4.69 10.00
C ASP A 25 4.45 -4.88 8.56
N ALA A 26 5.30 -5.89 8.40
CA ALA A 26 5.95 -6.20 7.13
C ALA A 26 5.17 -7.15 6.22
N SER A 27 3.94 -7.54 6.58
CA SER A 27 3.15 -8.53 5.84
C SER A 27 2.87 -8.11 4.40
N GLY A 28 2.53 -6.83 4.17
CA GLY A 28 2.27 -6.30 2.84
C GLY A 28 3.47 -6.42 1.92
N TRP A 29 4.65 -5.96 2.37
CA TRP A 29 5.87 -6.06 1.58
C TRP A 29 6.32 -7.52 1.38
N ARG A 30 6.17 -8.38 2.40
CA ARG A 30 6.43 -9.82 2.25
C ARG A 30 5.54 -10.43 1.17
N ALA A 31 4.24 -10.13 1.18
CA ALA A 31 3.30 -10.63 0.17
C ALA A 31 3.63 -10.10 -1.24
N TRP A 32 4.02 -8.83 -1.36
CA TRP A 32 4.38 -8.23 -2.64
C TRP A 32 5.65 -8.86 -3.22
N PHE A 33 6.73 -8.97 -2.43
CA PHE A 33 7.99 -9.57 -2.89
C PHE A 33 7.88 -11.08 -3.12
N ALA A 34 7.14 -11.81 -2.28
CA ALA A 34 6.92 -13.23 -2.48
C ALA A 34 6.18 -13.52 -3.80
N ALA A 35 5.25 -12.66 -4.20
CA ALA A 35 4.59 -12.76 -5.51
C ALA A 35 5.54 -12.54 -6.70
N GLN A 36 6.76 -12.05 -6.45
CA GLN A 36 7.84 -11.87 -7.43
C GLN A 36 9.03 -12.80 -7.18
N ASP A 37 8.85 -13.88 -6.43
CA ASP A 37 9.90 -14.86 -6.08
C ASP A 37 11.08 -14.28 -5.29
N VAL A 38 10.85 -13.22 -4.50
CA VAL A 38 11.85 -12.58 -3.65
C VAL A 38 11.53 -12.80 -2.15
N ASP A 39 12.48 -13.39 -1.40
CA ASP A 39 12.38 -13.51 0.07
C ASP A 39 12.73 -12.18 0.75
N TYR A 40 11.70 -11.38 1.06
CA TYR A 40 11.87 -10.11 1.77
C TYR A 40 11.91 -10.29 3.29
N ARG A 41 12.95 -9.71 3.90
CA ARG A 41 13.08 -9.53 5.35
C ARG A 41 13.21 -8.04 5.67
N PRO A 42 12.53 -7.53 6.72
CA PRO A 42 12.68 -6.15 7.15
C PRO A 42 14.14 -5.80 7.45
N ARG A 43 14.55 -4.60 7.06
CA ARG A 43 15.94 -4.11 7.17
C ARG A 43 16.02 -2.86 8.03
N PRO A 44 17.21 -2.54 8.56
CA PRO A 44 17.38 -1.36 9.42
C PRO A 44 16.97 -0.02 8.78
N GLN A 45 17.00 0.08 7.44
CA GLN A 45 16.60 1.28 6.70
C GLN A 45 15.09 1.40 6.50
N ASP A 46 14.34 0.30 6.66
CA ASP A 46 12.91 0.28 6.44
C ASP A 46 12.21 1.04 7.58
N ARG A 47 11.09 1.70 7.24
CA ARG A 47 10.31 2.52 8.16
C ARG A 47 8.99 1.82 8.46
N ARG A 48 8.42 2.09 9.63
CA ARG A 48 7.12 1.57 10.04
C ARG A 48 6.32 2.69 10.68
N PHE A 49 5.07 2.81 10.26
CA PHE A 49 4.08 3.69 10.87
C PHE A 49 2.82 2.88 11.17
N GLU A 50 2.06 3.29 12.18
CA GLU A 50 0.82 2.59 12.60
C GLU A 50 -0.44 3.14 11.92
N ASP A 51 -0.29 4.10 11.01
CA ASP A 51 -1.39 4.74 10.30
C ASP A 51 -1.07 4.88 8.81
N TYR A 52 -2.02 4.50 7.96
CA TYR A 52 -1.80 4.51 6.52
C TYR A 52 -1.67 5.90 5.91
N ASN A 53 -2.39 6.89 6.44
CA ASN A 53 -2.24 8.26 5.95
C ASN A 53 -0.82 8.76 6.26
N LEU A 54 -0.27 8.40 7.41
CA LEU A 54 1.12 8.71 7.74
C LEU A 54 2.12 7.99 6.83
N VAL A 55 1.82 6.74 6.42
CA VAL A 55 2.60 6.03 5.39
C VAL A 55 2.59 6.78 4.05
N LEU A 56 1.42 7.24 3.60
CA LEU A 56 1.28 7.99 2.36
C LEU A 56 1.99 9.35 2.43
N ASP A 57 1.87 10.06 3.56
CA ASP A 57 2.56 11.33 3.79
C ASP A 57 4.07 11.16 3.79
N ALA A 58 4.59 10.12 4.45
CA ALA A 58 6.01 9.80 4.49
C ALA A 58 6.55 9.50 3.08
N ALA A 59 5.82 8.72 2.28
CA ALA A 59 6.19 8.46 0.88
C ALA A 59 6.17 9.75 0.04
N ALA A 60 5.17 10.60 0.22
CA ALA A 60 5.04 11.88 -0.48
C ALA A 60 6.21 12.83 -0.16
N HIS A 61 6.77 12.75 1.06
CA HIS A 61 7.94 13.53 1.49
C HIS A 61 9.27 12.84 1.13
N GLY A 62 9.25 11.75 0.36
CA GLY A 62 10.47 11.08 -0.12
C GLY A 62 11.17 10.23 0.94
N LEU A 63 10.50 9.86 2.03
CA LEU A 63 11.09 9.02 3.08
C LEU A 63 11.24 7.54 2.68
N GLY A 64 10.72 7.15 1.52
CA GLY A 64 10.80 5.79 1.01
C GLY A 64 9.65 5.42 0.07
N ILE A 65 9.48 4.13 -0.13
CA ILE A 65 8.48 3.53 -1.02
C ILE A 65 7.39 2.90 -0.15
N ALA A 66 6.13 3.20 -0.44
CA ALA A 66 4.98 2.61 0.23
C ALA A 66 4.18 1.73 -0.73
N LEU A 67 3.51 0.70 -0.20
CA LEU A 67 2.52 -0.04 -0.97
C LEU A 67 1.22 0.76 -1.09
N ALA A 68 0.82 1.04 -2.34
CA ALA A 68 -0.47 1.63 -2.64
C ALA A 68 -1.60 0.63 -2.38
N ARG A 69 -2.74 1.12 -1.89
CA ARG A 69 -3.96 0.34 -1.62
C ARG A 69 -5.16 1.05 -2.22
N PRO A 70 -5.47 0.82 -3.50
CA PRO A 70 -6.69 1.35 -4.11
C PRO A 70 -7.95 0.89 -3.35
N PRO A 71 -8.98 1.75 -3.21
CA PRO A 71 -9.06 3.10 -3.75
C PRO A 71 -8.37 4.18 -2.89
N LEU A 72 -7.88 3.85 -1.69
CA LEU A 72 -7.37 4.81 -0.70
C LEU A 72 -6.19 5.66 -1.20
N THR A 73 -5.41 5.16 -2.16
CA THR A 73 -4.24 5.85 -2.71
C THR A 73 -4.53 6.64 -3.99
N GLU A 74 -5.69 6.47 -4.62
CA GLU A 74 -5.98 7.00 -5.97
C GLU A 74 -5.79 8.52 -6.03
N HIS A 75 -6.40 9.27 -5.12
CA HIS A 75 -6.28 10.72 -5.08
C HIS A 75 -4.81 11.23 -4.99
N GLN A 76 -3.96 10.50 -4.27
CA GLN A 76 -2.55 10.86 -4.11
C GLN A 76 -1.75 10.65 -5.41
N ILE A 77 -2.13 9.62 -6.18
CA ILE A 77 -1.53 9.33 -7.49
C ILE A 77 -2.04 10.33 -8.54
N GLU A 78 -3.36 10.57 -8.58
CA GLU A 78 -3.99 11.49 -9.53
C GLU A 78 -3.49 12.93 -9.36
N SER A 79 -3.28 13.37 -8.12
CA SER A 79 -2.70 14.69 -7.82
C SER A 79 -1.20 14.79 -8.09
N GLY A 80 -0.53 13.69 -8.43
CA GLY A 80 0.92 13.62 -8.63
C GLY A 80 1.74 13.74 -7.34
N ARG A 81 1.08 13.75 -6.16
CA ARG A 81 1.75 13.78 -4.86
C ARG A 81 2.52 12.49 -4.61
N LEU A 82 1.99 11.37 -5.07
CA LEU A 82 2.67 10.09 -5.18
C LEU A 82 2.80 9.71 -6.66
N VAL A 83 3.85 8.94 -6.96
CA VAL A 83 4.12 8.41 -8.29
C VAL A 83 4.36 6.92 -8.15
N ALA A 84 3.69 6.11 -8.98
CA ALA A 84 3.94 4.68 -9.04
C ALA A 84 5.38 4.43 -9.52
N VAL A 85 6.11 3.58 -8.80
CA VAL A 85 7.51 3.23 -9.10
C VAL A 85 7.68 1.82 -9.65
N ASP A 86 6.60 1.03 -9.65
CA ASP A 86 6.52 -0.31 -10.20
C ASP A 86 5.05 -0.64 -10.51
N ASP A 87 4.80 -1.32 -11.63
CA ASP A 87 3.44 -1.64 -12.09
C ASP A 87 2.91 -2.97 -11.54
N ARG A 88 3.75 -3.77 -10.86
CA ARG A 88 3.33 -5.07 -10.33
C ARG A 88 2.44 -4.89 -9.11
N THR A 89 1.38 -5.68 -9.07
CA THR A 89 0.40 -5.70 -7.99
C THR A 89 0.34 -7.09 -7.35
N THR A 90 -0.14 -7.15 -6.11
CA THR A 90 -0.44 -8.40 -5.41
C THR A 90 -1.73 -8.23 -4.64
N LEU A 91 -2.38 -9.34 -4.30
CA LEU A 91 -3.50 -9.30 -3.37
C LEU A 91 -3.00 -8.90 -1.98
N ASN A 92 -3.70 -7.96 -1.36
CA ASN A 92 -3.42 -7.59 0.02
C ASN A 92 -3.70 -8.80 0.93
N PRO A 93 -2.76 -9.21 1.81
CA PRO A 93 -3.00 -10.32 2.75
C PRO A 93 -4.12 -10.06 3.75
N VAL A 94 -4.57 -8.80 3.90
CA VAL A 94 -5.74 -8.41 4.68
C VAL A 94 -6.84 -7.83 3.81
N SER A 95 -8.09 -7.96 4.26
CA SER A 95 -9.28 -7.47 3.55
C SER A 95 -10.11 -6.56 4.46
N TYR A 96 -10.80 -5.60 3.85
CA TYR A 96 -11.79 -4.79 4.56
C TYR A 96 -13.11 -5.56 4.65
N TRP A 97 -13.70 -5.56 5.85
CA TRP A 97 -14.96 -6.24 6.12
C TRP A 97 -16.00 -5.26 6.67
N LEU A 98 -17.24 -5.41 6.23
CA LEU A 98 -18.39 -4.73 6.83
C LEU A 98 -19.05 -5.68 7.82
N ASP A 99 -18.82 -5.46 9.11
CA ASP A 99 -19.51 -6.21 10.16
C ASP A 99 -20.90 -5.63 10.46
N ARG A 100 -21.87 -6.50 10.72
CA ARG A 100 -23.26 -6.13 10.99
C ARG A 100 -23.97 -7.17 11.86
N PRO A 101 -25.04 -6.77 12.57
CA PRO A 101 -25.91 -7.73 13.23
C PRO A 101 -26.46 -8.80 12.28
N VAL A 102 -26.63 -10.01 12.80
CA VAL A 102 -27.31 -11.13 12.12
C VAL A 102 -28.77 -10.75 11.82
N GLY A 103 -29.26 -11.09 10.64
CA GLY A 103 -30.64 -10.79 10.20
C GLY A 103 -30.72 -9.95 8.93
N ARG A 104 -31.88 -9.36 8.64
CA ARG A 104 -32.06 -8.49 7.47
C ARG A 104 -31.38 -7.13 7.72
N PRO A 105 -30.48 -6.65 6.83
CA PRO A 105 -29.91 -5.32 6.98
C PRO A 105 -30.99 -4.24 6.90
N ARG A 106 -30.82 -3.15 7.67
CA ARG A 106 -31.64 -1.95 7.50
C ARG A 106 -31.40 -1.38 6.10
N ALA A 107 -32.42 -0.77 5.49
CA ALA A 107 -32.30 -0.18 4.15
C ALA A 107 -31.07 0.74 4.02
N ALA A 108 -30.84 1.61 5.01
CA ALA A 108 -29.66 2.49 5.04
C ALA A 108 -28.31 1.73 5.06
N ALA A 109 -28.24 0.58 5.74
CA ALA A 109 -27.03 -0.24 5.76
C ALA A 109 -26.80 -0.95 4.41
N THR A 110 -27.87 -1.39 3.75
CA THR A 110 -27.80 -1.91 2.37
C THR A 110 -27.36 -0.84 1.38
N ASP A 111 -27.87 0.38 1.52
CA ASP A 111 -27.48 1.51 0.67
C ASP A 111 -26.02 1.89 0.87
N LEU A 112 -25.55 1.94 2.12
CA LEU A 112 -24.14 2.16 2.42
C LEU A 112 -23.26 1.07 1.82
N ALA A 113 -23.60 -0.21 2.06
CA ALA A 113 -22.84 -1.35 1.56
C ALA A 113 -22.68 -1.31 0.03
N ARG A 114 -23.71 -0.86 -0.71
CA ARG A 114 -23.62 -0.67 -2.17
C ARG A 114 -22.76 0.50 -2.61
N ARG A 115 -22.55 1.51 -1.76
CA ARG A 115 -21.69 2.67 -2.06
C ARG A 115 -20.21 2.40 -1.81
N ILE A 116 -19.90 1.44 -0.94
CA ILE A 116 -18.53 1.13 -0.50
C ILE A 116 -18.00 -0.20 -1.07
N ALA A 117 -18.83 -0.95 -1.80
CA ALA A 117 -18.45 -2.14 -2.56
C ALA A 117 -18.06 -1.75 -3.98
#